data_AF-A0A314USY3-F1
#
_entry.id   AF-A0A314USY3-F1
#
_cell.length_a   1.000
_cell.length_b   1.000
_cell.length_c   1.000
_cell.angle_alpha   90.00
_cell.angle_beta   90.00
_cell.angle_gamma   90.00
#
_symmetry.space_group_name_H-M   'P 1'
#
loop_
_entity.id
_entity.type
_entity.pdbx_description
1 polymer ?
#
loop_
_entity_poly.entity_id
_entity_poly.type
_entity_poly.pdbx_seq_one_letter_code
_entity_poly.pdbx_strand_id
1 'polypeptide(L)'
;MANAQTFEEFRSCLDTAMALGLLDLAQLDELQIRLAEGEEMIGRYAKAGMKMTEGCSLEHEPEVIKQQAQPAMAQLKENDLVVQRESEELTQVEVQIAKLQARRDLILERRDRAVAVSIELKSSAKQILKTATEKKKALAERKLIRARWLADMDNGDIA
;
A
#
# COMPACT_ATOMS: atom_id res chain seq x y z
N MET A 1 -29.02 39.55 -10.86
CA MET A 1 -28.35 40.84 -10.55
C MET A 1 -29.43 41.79 -10.10
N ALA A 2 -29.27 42.45 -8.96
CA ALA A 2 -30.20 43.51 -8.56
C ALA A 2 -30.16 44.59 -9.65
N ASN A 3 -31.29 44.82 -10.32
CA ASN A 3 -31.42 45.86 -11.32
C ASN A 3 -31.81 47.17 -10.62
N ALA A 4 -31.61 48.32 -11.28
CA ALA A 4 -32.01 49.63 -10.73
C ALA A 4 -33.47 49.64 -10.26
N GLN A 5 -34.32 48.86 -10.93
CA GLN A 5 -35.73 48.65 -10.60
C GLN A 5 -35.94 48.03 -9.20
N THR A 6 -35.08 47.10 -8.77
CA THR A 6 -35.16 46.51 -7.42
C THR A 6 -34.90 47.55 -6.33
N PHE A 7 -33.99 48.50 -6.58
CA PHE A 7 -33.69 49.58 -5.64
C PHE A 7 -34.81 50.64 -5.62
N GLU A 8 -35.41 50.96 -6.76
CA GLU A 8 -36.59 51.84 -6.84
C GLU A 8 -37.80 51.24 -6.12
N GLU A 9 -38.06 49.95 -6.28
CA GLU A 9 -39.12 49.24 -5.55
C GLU A 9 -38.90 49.32 -4.03
N PHE A 10 -37.64 49.15 -3.59
CA PHE A 10 -37.30 49.24 -2.16
C PHE A 10 -37.49 50.66 -1.61
N ARG A 11 -37.15 51.71 -2.37
CA ARG A 11 -37.43 53.10 -2.01
C ARG A 11 -38.93 53.36 -1.87
N SER A 12 -39.72 52.88 -2.83
CA SER A 12 -41.19 52.99 -2.77
C SER A 12 -41.78 52.29 -1.53
N CYS A 13 -41.19 51.17 -1.10
CA CYS A 13 -41.57 50.50 0.14
C CYS A 13 -41.24 51.33 1.39
N LEU A 14 -40.08 51.98 1.42
CA LEU A 14 -39.69 52.88 2.52
C LEU A 14 -40.62 54.10 2.60
N ASP A 15 -40.99 54.70 1.47
CA ASP A 15 -41.94 55.82 1.42
C ASP A 15 -43.33 55.41 1.92
N THR A 16 -43.78 54.21 1.55
CA THR A 16 -45.05 53.63 2.04
C THR A 16 -45.01 53.37 3.54
N ALA A 17 -43.89 52.87 4.06
CA ALA A 17 -43.71 52.62 5.49
C ALA A 17 -43.73 53.92 6.31
N MET A 18 -43.13 55.00 5.80
CA MET A 18 -43.26 56.34 6.39
C MET A 18 -44.72 56.81 6.38
N ALA A 19 -45.43 56.68 5.25
CA ALA A 19 -46.84 57.10 5.14
C ALA A 19 -47.79 56.35 6.10
N LEU A 20 -47.46 55.10 6.43
CA LEU A 20 -48.17 54.28 7.41
C LEU A 20 -47.76 54.56 8.87
N GLY A 21 -46.80 55.46 9.10
CA GLY A 21 -46.30 55.80 10.44
C GLY A 21 -45.42 54.71 11.07
N LEU A 22 -44.89 53.78 10.26
CA LEU A 22 -44.02 52.69 10.71
C LEU A 22 -42.55 53.13 10.83
N LEU A 23 -42.18 54.23 10.19
CA LEU A 23 -40.86 54.85 10.25
C LEU A 23 -41.02 56.33 10.60
N ASP A 24 -40.13 56.83 11.45
CA ASP A 24 -39.93 58.27 11.61
C ASP A 24 -38.98 58.82 10.53
N LEU A 25 -38.88 60.15 10.44
CA LEU A 25 -38.08 60.83 9.43
C LEU A 25 -36.58 60.48 9.53
N ALA A 26 -36.07 60.25 10.73
CA ALA A 26 -34.65 59.95 10.95
C ALA A 26 -34.32 58.50 10.55
N GLN A 27 -35.24 57.57 10.82
CA GLN A 27 -35.13 56.17 10.39
C GLN A 27 -35.22 56.04 8.86
N LEU A 28 -36.09 56.81 8.23
CA LEU A 28 -36.18 56.85 6.76
C LEU A 28 -34.87 57.35 6.14
N ASP A 29 -34.29 58.44 6.69
CA ASP A 29 -33.03 59.01 6.21
C ASP A 29 -31.86 58.02 6.35
N GLU A 30 -31.72 57.35 7.51
CA GLU A 30 -30.69 56.33 7.70
C GLU A 30 -30.83 55.15 6.71
N LEU A 31 -32.05 54.67 6.48
CA LEU A 31 -32.30 53.57 5.55
C LEU A 31 -32.06 53.98 4.10
N GLN A 32 -32.39 55.21 3.71
CA GLN A 32 -32.09 55.75 2.38
C GLN A 32 -30.58 55.88 2.14
N ILE A 33 -29.82 56.33 3.16
CA ILE A 33 -28.35 56.40 3.10
C ILE A 33 -27.76 54.99 2.91
N ARG A 34 -28.14 54.02 3.73
CA ARG A 34 -27.64 52.63 3.60
C ARG A 34 -28.03 51.98 2.28
N LEU A 35 -29.22 52.28 1.77
CA LEU A 35 -29.65 51.78 0.46
C LEU A 35 -28.80 52.36 -0.67
N ALA A 36 -28.46 53.65 -0.62
CA ALA A 36 -27.57 54.30 -1.57
C ALA A 36 -26.14 53.73 -1.52
N GLU A 37 -25.60 53.49 -0.32
CA GLU A 37 -24.30 52.83 -0.15
C GLU A 37 -24.29 51.40 -0.72
N GLY A 38 -25.36 50.64 -0.50
CA GLY A 38 -25.53 49.29 -1.02
C GLY A 38 -25.64 49.26 -2.56
N GLU A 39 -26.38 50.19 -3.14
CA GLU A 39 -26.47 50.35 -4.60
C GLU A 39 -25.12 50.72 -5.21
N GLU A 40 -24.39 51.65 -4.58
CA GLU A 40 -23.06 52.04 -5.04
C GLU A 40 -22.08 50.85 -4.98
N MET A 41 -22.09 50.08 -3.88
CA MET A 41 -21.25 48.88 -3.76
C MET A 41 -21.55 47.87 -4.85
N ILE A 42 -22.82 47.57 -5.12
CA ILE A 42 -23.22 46.65 -6.18
C ILE A 42 -22.80 47.17 -7.56
N GLY A 43 -22.93 48.47 -7.81
CA GLY A 43 -22.44 49.12 -9.03
C GLY A 43 -20.92 49.00 -9.21
N ARG A 44 -20.15 49.16 -8.13
CA ARG A 44 -18.69 48.96 -8.15
C ARG A 44 -18.32 47.50 -8.44
N TYR A 45 -19.01 46.53 -7.85
CA TYR A 45 -18.79 45.10 -8.13
C TYR A 45 -19.14 44.73 -9.56
N ALA A 46 -20.25 45.23 -10.09
CA ALA A 46 -20.65 45.01 -11.49
C ALA A 46 -19.60 45.59 -12.45
N LYS A 47 -19.12 46.81 -12.18
CA LYS A 47 -18.07 47.46 -12.96
C LYS A 47 -16.73 46.74 -12.87
N ALA A 48 -16.35 46.25 -11.69
CA ALA A 48 -15.16 45.43 -11.52
C ALA A 48 -15.28 44.11 -12.30
N GLY A 49 -16.44 43.45 -12.24
CA GLY A 49 -16.74 42.25 -13.03
C GLY A 49 -16.63 42.50 -14.53
N MET A 50 -17.21 43.60 -15.04
CA MET A 50 -17.08 43.98 -16.45
C MET A 50 -15.63 44.26 -16.84
N LYS A 51 -14.86 44.96 -16.01
CA LYS A 51 -13.44 45.21 -16.28
C LYS A 51 -12.58 43.94 -16.28
N MET A 52 -12.95 42.95 -15.47
CA MET A 52 -12.26 41.65 -15.44
C MET A 52 -12.57 40.81 -16.70
N THR A 53 -13.74 41.02 -17.31
CA THR A 53 -14.12 40.33 -18.55
C THR A 53 -13.76 41.14 -19.80
N GLU A 54 -13.60 42.47 -19.70
CA GLU A 54 -13.05 43.35 -20.73
C GLU A 54 -11.58 43.00 -21.00
N GLY A 55 -11.36 42.12 -21.97
CA GLY A 55 -10.04 41.63 -22.36
C GLY A 55 -9.95 40.12 -22.44
N CYS A 56 -10.87 39.38 -21.82
CA CYS A 56 -11.00 37.94 -21.96
C CYS A 56 -11.97 37.62 -23.10
N SER A 57 -11.45 37.15 -24.24
CA SER A 57 -12.30 36.61 -25.31
C SER A 57 -12.78 35.21 -24.92
N LEU A 58 -13.87 35.17 -24.15
CA LEU A 58 -14.53 33.94 -23.70
C LEU A 58 -14.99 33.03 -24.87
N GLU A 59 -15.08 33.55 -26.08
CA GLU A 59 -15.44 32.77 -27.28
C GLU A 59 -14.31 31.85 -27.76
N HIS A 60 -13.05 32.17 -27.48
CA HIS A 60 -11.88 31.42 -28.00
C HIS A 60 -11.10 30.70 -26.92
N GLU A 61 -11.13 31.20 -25.69
CA GLU A 61 -10.44 30.63 -24.53
C GLU A 61 -10.79 29.15 -24.24
N PRO A 62 -12.07 28.71 -24.27
CA PRO A 62 -12.40 27.31 -24.02
C PRO A 62 -11.90 26.37 -25.15
N GLU A 63 -11.97 26.80 -26.41
CA GLU A 63 -11.41 26.05 -27.55
C GLU A 63 -9.88 25.93 -27.46
N VAL A 64 -9.19 27.01 -27.08
CA VAL A 64 -7.73 27.02 -26.89
C VAL A 64 -7.34 26.11 -25.73
N ILE A 65 -8.02 26.17 -24.58
CA ILE A 65 -7.78 25.30 -23.43
C ILE A 65 -8.00 23.83 -23.82
N LYS A 66 -9.08 23.54 -24.56
CA LYS A 66 -9.38 22.18 -25.02
C LYS A 66 -8.28 21.63 -25.93
N GLN A 67 -7.80 22.44 -26.89
CA GLN A 67 -6.69 22.05 -27.77
C GLN A 67 -5.37 21.86 -26.99
N GLN A 68 -5.07 22.74 -26.05
CA GLN A 68 -3.85 22.65 -25.23
C GLN A 68 -3.89 21.47 -24.25
N ALA A 69 -5.06 21.10 -23.74
CA ALA A 69 -5.24 19.97 -22.83
C ALA A 69 -5.26 18.61 -23.56
N GLN A 70 -5.52 18.60 -24.87
CA GLN A 70 -5.68 17.37 -25.65
C GLN A 70 -4.42 16.47 -25.66
N PRO A 71 -3.18 17.00 -25.81
CA PRO A 71 -1.97 16.20 -25.67
C PRO A 71 -1.80 15.59 -24.27
N ALA A 72 -2.08 16.37 -23.22
CA ALA A 72 -1.99 15.88 -21.84
C ALA A 72 -3.00 14.75 -21.59
N MET A 73 -4.23 14.89 -22.09
CA MET A 73 -5.25 13.84 -22.03
C MET A 73 -4.88 12.58 -22.81
N ALA A 74 -4.19 12.72 -23.94
CA ALA A 74 -3.69 11.57 -24.70
C ALA A 74 -2.58 10.84 -23.93
N GLN A 75 -1.63 11.58 -23.34
CA GLN A 75 -0.57 11.02 -22.51
C GLN A 75 -1.11 10.31 -21.27
N LEU A 76 -2.12 10.88 -20.60
CA LEU A 76 -2.75 10.22 -19.44
C LEU A 76 -3.35 8.87 -19.81
N LYS A 77 -4.03 8.77 -20.97
CA LYS A 77 -4.57 7.50 -21.44
C LYS A 77 -3.49 6.47 -21.77
N GLU A 78 -2.38 6.91 -22.36
CA GLU A 78 -1.24 6.03 -22.64
C GLU A 78 -0.62 5.52 -21.34
N ASN A 79 -0.43 6.41 -20.36
CA ASN A 79 0.07 6.03 -19.04
C ASN A 79 -0.85 5.04 -18.33
N ASP A 80 -2.17 5.21 -18.40
CA ASP A 80 -3.13 4.26 -17.82
C ASP A 80 -2.96 2.85 -18.41
N LEU A 81 -2.72 2.75 -19.72
CA LEU A 81 -2.47 1.47 -20.39
C LEU A 81 -1.13 0.85 -19.98
N VAL A 82 -0.10 1.68 -19.81
CA VAL A 82 1.23 1.23 -19.32
C VAL A 82 1.09 0.70 -17.89
N VAL A 83 0.45 1.45 -17.00
CA VAL A 83 0.23 1.05 -15.61
C VAL A 83 -0.57 -0.25 -15.51
N GLN A 84 -1.58 -0.45 -16.36
CA GLN A 84 -2.31 -1.72 -16.42
C GLN A 84 -1.38 -2.89 -16.77
N ARG A 85 -0.58 -2.75 -17.83
CA ARG A 85 0.37 -3.79 -18.23
C ARG A 85 1.39 -4.10 -17.14
N GLU A 86 1.99 -3.07 -16.54
CA GLU A 86 2.98 -3.25 -15.47
C GLU A 86 2.36 -3.93 -14.24
N SER A 87 1.10 -3.64 -13.94
CA SER A 87 0.36 -4.30 -12.85
C SER A 87 0.12 -5.79 -13.12
N GLU A 88 -0.19 -6.15 -14.37
CA GLU A 88 -0.32 -7.55 -14.79
C GLU A 88 1.02 -8.29 -14.71
N GLU A 89 2.10 -7.67 -15.21
CA GLU A 89 3.46 -8.22 -15.12
C GLU A 89 3.90 -8.39 -13.66
N LEU A 90 3.61 -7.41 -12.80
CA LEU A 90 3.92 -7.48 -11.38
C LEU A 90 3.18 -8.64 -10.71
N THR A 91 1.89 -8.82 -11.01
CA THR A 91 1.09 -9.95 -10.52
C THR A 91 1.72 -11.29 -10.95
N GLN A 92 2.20 -11.38 -12.19
CA GLN A 92 2.86 -12.58 -12.69
C GLN A 92 4.19 -12.85 -11.95
N VAL A 93 4.98 -11.81 -11.70
CA VAL A 93 6.24 -11.92 -10.95
C VAL A 93 5.99 -12.37 -9.51
N GLU A 94 4.96 -11.83 -8.84
CA GLU A 94 4.57 -12.24 -7.49
C GLU A 94 4.23 -13.73 -7.40
N VAL A 95 3.49 -14.26 -8.39
CA VAL A 95 3.20 -15.70 -8.47
C VAL A 95 4.48 -16.52 -8.64
N GLN A 96 5.43 -16.06 -9.46
CA GLN A 96 6.71 -16.75 -9.61
C GLN A 96 7.54 -16.73 -8.32
N ILE A 97 7.56 -15.61 -7.61
CA ILE A 97 8.24 -15.47 -6.31
C ILE A 97 7.63 -16.45 -5.30
N ALA A 98 6.31 -16.52 -5.19
CA ALA A 98 5.64 -17.45 -4.29
C ALA A 98 6.00 -18.92 -4.60
N LYS A 99 6.06 -19.28 -5.89
CA LYS A 99 6.49 -20.62 -6.33
C LYS A 99 7.95 -20.91 -5.95
N LEU A 100 8.85 -19.95 -6.14
CA LEU A 100 10.25 -20.10 -5.78
C LEU A 100 10.45 -20.21 -4.26
N GLN A 101 9.69 -19.44 -3.48
CA GLN A 101 9.68 -19.53 -2.03
C GLN A 101 9.23 -20.93 -1.56
N ALA A 102 8.10 -21.44 -2.08
CA ALA A 102 7.63 -22.79 -1.76
C ALA A 102 8.66 -23.87 -2.11
N ARG A 103 9.36 -23.73 -3.25
CA ARG A 103 10.42 -24.66 -3.64
C ARG A 103 11.63 -24.58 -2.71
N ARG A 104 12.03 -23.37 -2.30
CA ARG A 104 13.12 -23.16 -1.34
C ARG A 104 12.80 -23.85 -0.02
N ASP A 105 11.59 -23.67 0.49
CA ASP A 105 11.19 -24.23 1.78
C ASP A 105 11.22 -25.76 1.76
N LEU A 106 10.75 -26.38 0.68
CA LEU A 106 10.85 -27.84 0.48
C LEU A 106 12.31 -28.32 0.45
N ILE A 107 13.21 -27.57 -0.19
CA ILE A 107 14.64 -27.94 -0.24
C ILE A 107 15.25 -27.86 1.17
N LEU A 108 14.93 -26.82 1.93
CA LEU A 108 15.41 -26.66 3.30
C LEU A 108 14.90 -27.80 4.19
N GLU A 109 13.62 -28.13 4.10
CA GLU A 109 13.03 -29.25 4.84
C GLU A 109 13.74 -30.58 4.52
N ARG A 110 13.96 -30.87 3.23
CA ARG A 110 14.66 -32.10 2.81
C ARG A 110 16.10 -32.14 3.31
N ARG A 111 16.80 -31.00 3.27
CA ARG A 111 18.16 -30.88 3.82
C ARG A 111 18.17 -31.18 5.31
N ASP A 112 17.24 -30.59 6.07
CA ASP A 112 17.21 -30.75 7.52
C ASP A 112 16.89 -32.21 7.91
N ARG A 113 15.98 -32.86 7.17
CA ARG A 113 15.73 -34.31 7.31
C ARG A 113 16.98 -35.14 7.00
N ALA A 114 17.70 -34.84 5.91
CA ALA A 114 18.91 -35.57 5.54
C ALA A 114 20.02 -35.41 6.59
N VAL A 115 20.15 -34.22 7.17
CA VAL A 115 21.07 -33.96 8.29
C VAL A 115 20.70 -34.79 9.51
N ALA A 116 19.42 -34.85 9.88
CA ALA A 116 18.96 -35.67 11.00
C ALA A 116 19.28 -37.16 10.79
N VAL A 117 18.95 -37.71 9.61
CA VAL A 117 19.27 -39.09 9.25
C VAL A 117 20.78 -39.35 9.29
N SER A 118 21.59 -38.41 8.81
CA SER A 118 23.05 -38.55 8.85
C SER A 118 23.59 -38.63 10.28
N ILE A 119 23.01 -37.86 11.22
CA ILE A 119 23.40 -37.89 12.63
C ILE A 119 23.03 -39.24 13.26
N GLU A 120 21.83 -39.74 13.00
CA GLU A 120 21.37 -41.05 13.48
C GLU A 120 22.25 -42.19 12.96
N LEU A 121 22.51 -42.21 11.65
CA LEU A 121 23.38 -43.23 11.02
C LEU A 121 24.79 -43.20 11.61
N LYS A 122 25.35 -42.00 11.86
CA LYS A 122 26.68 -41.86 12.49
C LYS A 122 26.68 -42.40 13.92
N SER A 123 25.62 -42.14 14.69
CA SER A 123 25.46 -42.67 16.04
C SER A 123 25.33 -44.20 16.04
N SER A 124 24.48 -44.74 15.16
CA SER A 124 24.27 -46.18 15.00
C SER A 124 25.55 -46.91 14.58
N ALA A 125 26.29 -46.38 13.58
CA ALA A 125 27.57 -46.92 13.16
C ALA A 125 28.60 -46.95 14.31
N LYS A 126 28.64 -45.90 15.14
CA LYS A 126 29.51 -45.85 16.32
C LYS A 126 29.16 -46.94 17.34
N GLN A 127 27.86 -47.19 17.58
CA GLN A 127 27.42 -48.28 18.46
C GLN A 127 27.76 -49.67 17.89
N ILE A 128 27.51 -49.89 16.60
CA ILE A 128 27.85 -51.16 15.92
C ILE A 128 29.36 -51.41 16.01
N LEU A 129 30.19 -50.39 15.76
CA LEU A 129 31.63 -50.53 15.85
C LEU A 129 32.08 -50.86 17.28
N LYS A 130 31.53 -50.17 18.29
CA LYS A 130 31.80 -50.47 19.71
C LYS A 130 31.46 -51.93 20.04
N THR A 131 30.24 -52.37 19.75
CA THR A 131 29.80 -53.74 20.04
C THR A 131 30.61 -54.80 19.26
N ALA A 132 31.01 -54.52 18.02
CA ALA A 132 31.86 -55.41 17.24
C ALA A 132 33.27 -55.54 17.86
N THR A 133 33.85 -54.44 18.35
CA THR A 133 35.16 -54.49 19.04
C THR A 133 35.09 -55.28 20.35
N GLU A 134 34.01 -55.13 21.12
CA GLU A 134 33.78 -55.89 22.35
C GLU A 134 33.61 -57.39 22.06
N LYS A 135 32.80 -57.74 21.05
CA LYS A 135 32.66 -59.15 20.61
C LYS A 135 33.98 -59.75 20.16
N LYS A 136 34.83 -58.99 19.45
CA LYS A 136 36.15 -59.45 19.02
C LYS A 136 37.07 -59.73 20.21
N LYS A 137 37.07 -58.86 21.24
CA LYS A 137 37.82 -59.08 22.48
C LYS A 137 37.34 -60.34 23.20
N ALA A 138 36.03 -60.48 23.41
CA ALA A 138 35.45 -61.67 24.05
C ALA A 138 35.77 -62.97 23.28
N LEU A 139 35.79 -62.93 21.95
CA LEU A 139 36.21 -64.08 21.14
C LEU A 139 37.70 -64.42 21.34
N ALA A 140 38.57 -63.42 21.40
CA ALA A 140 39.99 -63.63 21.63
C ALA A 140 40.25 -64.25 23.02
N GLU A 141 39.57 -63.75 24.05
CA GLU A 141 39.61 -64.32 25.41
C GLU A 141 39.15 -65.78 25.42
N ARG A 142 38.01 -66.10 24.76
CA ARG A 142 37.53 -67.48 24.63
C ARG A 142 38.52 -68.40 23.91
N LYS A 143 39.17 -67.90 22.86
CA LYS A 143 40.22 -68.66 22.14
C LYS A 143 41.43 -68.90 23.04
N LEU A 144 41.85 -67.92 23.83
CA LEU A 144 42.96 -68.05 24.78
C LEU A 144 42.65 -69.08 25.87
N ILE A 145 41.45 -69.02 26.46
CA ILE A 145 41.00 -70.01 27.47
C ILE A 145 41.01 -71.43 26.88
N ARG A 146 40.48 -71.60 25.67
CA ARG A 146 40.47 -72.91 24.99
C ARG A 146 41.89 -73.43 24.71
N ALA A 147 42.80 -72.57 24.28
CA ALA A 147 44.18 -72.96 24.02
C ALA A 147 44.90 -73.41 25.31
N ARG A 148 44.68 -72.73 26.44
CA ARG A 148 45.20 -73.15 27.75
C ARG A 148 44.67 -74.51 28.17
N TRP A 149 43.35 -74.69 28.10
CA TRP A 149 42.72 -75.95 28.47
C TRP A 149 43.22 -77.15 27.64
N LEU A 150 43.45 -76.95 26.33
CA LEU A 150 44.06 -77.98 25.48
C LEU A 150 45.51 -78.29 25.87
N ALA A 151 46.32 -77.27 26.16
CA ALA A 151 47.70 -77.46 26.60
C ALA A 151 47.80 -78.20 27.95
N ASP A 152 46.88 -77.92 28.87
CA ASP A 152 46.80 -78.62 30.17
C ASP A 152 46.46 -80.12 29.96
N MET A 153 45.56 -80.44 29.02
CA MET A 153 45.25 -81.84 28.68
C MET A 153 46.42 -82.57 27.99
N ASP A 154 47.15 -81.90 27.09
CA ASP A 154 48.24 -82.51 26.31
C ASP A 154 49.51 -82.75 27.15
N ASN A 155 49.74 -81.99 28.22
CA ASN A 155 50.89 -82.15 29.11
C ASN A 155 50.70 -83.22 30.22
N GLY A 156 49.54 -83.88 30.28
CA GLY A 156 49.29 -84.93 31.28
C GLY A 156 49.14 -84.46 32.72
N ASP A 157 49.02 -83.14 32.96
CA ASP A 157 48.69 -82.56 34.26
C ASP A 157 47.17 -82.51 34.45
N ILE A 158 46.55 -83.69 34.45
CA ILE A 158 45.21 -83.86 35.02
C ILE A 158 45.42 -84.56 36.37
N ALA A 159 45.41 -83.77 37.45
CA ALA A 159 45.12 -84.28 38.79
C ALA A 159 43.62 -84.51 38.93
#